data_AF-A0A1G6IKZ4-F1
#
_entry.id   AF-A0A1G6IKZ4-F1
#
_cell.length_a   1.000
_cell.length_b   1.000
_cell.length_c   1.000
_cell.angle_alpha   90.00
_cell.angle_beta   90.00
_cell.angle_gamma   90.00
#
_symmetry.space_group_name_H-M   'P 1'
#
loop_
_entity.id
_entity.type
_entity.pdbx_description
1 polymer ?
#
loop_
_entity_poly.entity_id
_entity_poly.type
_entity_poly.pdbx_seq_one_letter_code
_entity_poly.pdbx_strand_id
1 'polypeptide(L)'
;MSTMLFQSRVTSCFIFSDQTPLVYILNPKSGCSTVLGYMWQVVDNLRDTQTFSGDPHGAGPWQRIADMPAESVDAVVARSTFSIVRNPFARALSGYLSKIGERSQQDLFVWRQFQDRFGLPDNAVPTFDEYLEMIEREPVEMMDPHWSPQYFNLLQPVARIDHLFYLENMLPAVEYLQQHLSGRMMRSNIGFRDARTRLDHFYTQSAIDRVSHIYAMDFEMLGYSQDITLQRAVKPIASLEGRPEGLSPMLKHMATKDWQEKLAHLDHFERLNGVDAATAMARFCCGGEEQSRMRAAESVLLSSPKNWLVLREIAAMFTAHGQHEKAARFAAAAESVHQAIRWRKHEMASSGDPGPAIDSP
;
A
#
# COMPACT_ATOMS: atom_id res chain seq x y z
N MET A 1 -1.98 14.96 -2.16
CA MET A 1 -1.26 13.92 -2.93
C MET A 1 -1.44 12.51 -2.33
N SER A 2 -1.27 12.33 -1.01
CA SER A 2 -1.45 11.03 -0.30
C SER A 2 -2.77 10.29 -0.61
N THR A 3 -3.90 10.99 -0.60
CA THR A 3 -5.24 10.46 -0.94
C THR A 3 -5.32 9.83 -2.33
N MET A 4 -4.75 10.47 -3.34
CA MET A 4 -4.77 9.95 -4.71
C MET A 4 -3.87 8.72 -4.85
N LEU A 5 -2.75 8.66 -4.12
CA LEU A 5 -1.85 7.51 -4.11
C LEU A 5 -2.51 6.29 -3.45
N PHE A 6 -3.19 6.47 -2.31
CA PHE A 6 -3.93 5.39 -1.67
C PHE A 6 -5.12 4.93 -2.52
N GLN A 7 -5.90 5.85 -3.10
CA GLN A 7 -6.99 5.48 -4.01
C GLN A 7 -6.48 4.71 -5.23
N SER A 8 -5.42 5.21 -5.86
CA SER A 8 -4.77 4.54 -6.98
C SER A 8 -4.30 3.15 -6.58
N ARG A 9 -3.68 3.00 -5.40
CA ARG A 9 -3.24 1.72 -4.85
C ARG A 9 -4.39 0.75 -4.64
N VAL A 10 -5.46 1.15 -3.95
CA VAL A 10 -6.60 0.25 -3.70
C VAL A 10 -7.26 -0.15 -5.03
N THR A 11 -7.48 0.76 -5.97
CA THR A 11 -8.11 0.40 -7.26
C THR A 11 -7.22 -0.44 -8.18
N SER A 12 -5.90 -0.30 -8.10
CA SER A 12 -4.96 -0.99 -8.98
C SER A 12 -4.41 -2.30 -8.42
N CYS A 13 -4.57 -2.55 -7.11
CA CYS A 13 -4.05 -3.77 -6.50
C CYS A 13 -4.93 -5.00 -6.77
N PHE A 14 -6.22 -4.84 -7.07
CA PHE A 14 -7.09 -5.98 -7.40
C PHE A 14 -7.00 -6.32 -8.89
N ILE A 15 -6.50 -7.52 -9.19
CA ILE A 15 -6.33 -8.02 -10.55
C ILE A 15 -7.29 -9.19 -10.77
N PHE A 16 -8.23 -9.02 -11.69
CA PHE A 16 -9.21 -10.04 -12.02
C PHE A 16 -9.73 -9.88 -13.45
N SER A 17 -10.34 -10.95 -13.97
CA SER A 17 -11.02 -11.02 -15.26
C SER A 17 -12.34 -11.77 -15.09
N ASP A 18 -13.34 -11.47 -15.91
CA ASP A 18 -14.59 -12.22 -16.01
C ASP A 18 -14.39 -13.70 -16.39
N GLN A 19 -13.25 -14.04 -16.97
CA GLN A 19 -12.91 -15.41 -17.39
C GLN A 19 -12.39 -16.29 -16.25
N THR A 20 -12.04 -15.72 -15.10
CA THR A 20 -11.38 -16.45 -14.01
C THR A 20 -12.12 -16.30 -12.69
N PRO A 21 -12.24 -17.36 -11.87
CA PRO A 21 -12.91 -17.29 -10.56
C PRO A 21 -12.04 -16.64 -9.48
N LEU A 22 -10.85 -16.15 -9.82
CA LEU A 22 -9.85 -15.65 -8.89
C LEU A 22 -9.73 -14.13 -8.91
N VAL A 23 -9.36 -13.58 -7.76
CA VAL A 23 -8.86 -12.20 -7.63
C VAL A 23 -7.45 -12.26 -7.06
N TYR A 24 -6.48 -11.75 -7.81
CA TYR A 24 -5.11 -11.61 -7.36
C TYR A 24 -4.90 -10.22 -6.75
N ILE A 25 -4.55 -10.15 -5.46
CA ILE A 25 -4.15 -8.89 -4.84
C ILE A 25 -2.66 -8.69 -5.11
N LEU A 26 -2.33 -7.71 -5.93
CA LEU A 26 -0.99 -7.42 -6.41
C LEU A 26 -0.07 -7.01 -5.26
N ASN A 27 1.03 -7.75 -5.11
CA ASN A 27 2.09 -7.41 -4.16
C ASN A 27 3.43 -7.23 -4.90
N PRO A 28 3.82 -5.99 -5.20
CA PRO A 28 5.09 -5.71 -5.87
C PRO A 28 6.27 -6.33 -5.14
N LYS A 29 7.23 -6.81 -5.95
CA LYS A 29 8.49 -7.44 -5.51
C LYS A 29 8.37 -8.83 -4.88
N SER A 30 7.17 -9.41 -4.92
CA SER A 30 6.87 -10.77 -4.45
C SER A 30 6.54 -11.74 -5.59
N GLY A 31 7.19 -11.58 -6.75
CA GLY A 31 6.98 -12.46 -7.92
C GLY A 31 5.76 -12.10 -8.79
N CYS A 32 5.16 -10.92 -8.57
CA CYS A 32 3.92 -10.51 -9.20
C CYS A 32 3.94 -10.51 -10.74
N SER A 33 5.04 -10.10 -11.38
CA SER A 33 5.18 -10.12 -12.86
C SER A 33 4.97 -11.52 -13.45
N THR A 34 5.45 -12.56 -12.76
CA THR A 34 5.30 -13.94 -13.21
C THR A 34 3.85 -14.40 -13.09
N VAL A 35 3.21 -14.10 -11.96
CA VAL A 35 1.78 -14.44 -11.72
C VAL A 35 0.88 -13.72 -12.72
N LEU A 36 1.10 -12.41 -12.91
CA LEU A 36 0.35 -11.59 -13.87
C LEU A 36 0.50 -12.12 -15.30
N GLY A 37 1.72 -12.40 -15.74
CA GLY A 37 1.96 -12.94 -17.08
C GLY A 37 1.30 -14.29 -17.29
N TYR A 38 1.31 -15.16 -16.27
CA TYR A 38 0.61 -16.45 -16.32
C TYR A 38 -0.91 -16.28 -16.39
N MET A 39 -1.50 -15.48 -15.50
CA MET A 39 -2.93 -15.20 -15.52
C MET A 39 -3.37 -14.57 -16.85
N TRP A 40 -2.56 -13.68 -17.43
CA TRP A 40 -2.88 -13.04 -18.71
C TRP A 40 -2.93 -14.09 -19.81
N GLN A 41 -1.91 -14.95 -19.90
CA GLN A 41 -1.90 -16.07 -20.86
C GLN A 41 -3.10 -17.00 -20.67
N VAL A 42 -3.54 -17.27 -19.44
CA VAL A 42 -4.76 -18.04 -19.19
C VAL A 42 -5.98 -17.33 -19.78
N VAL A 43 -6.16 -16.04 -19.48
CA VAL A 43 -7.31 -15.27 -19.98
C VAL A 43 -7.31 -15.20 -21.51
N ASP A 44 -6.15 -14.98 -22.12
CA ASP A 44 -5.96 -15.02 -23.58
C ASP A 44 -6.40 -16.36 -24.16
N ASN A 45 -5.94 -17.47 -23.58
CA ASN A 45 -6.34 -18.81 -24.03
C ASN A 45 -7.84 -19.07 -23.87
N LEU A 46 -8.46 -18.61 -22.76
CA LEU A 46 -9.91 -18.77 -22.54
C LEU A 46 -10.75 -17.95 -23.52
N ARG A 47 -10.21 -16.84 -24.02
CA ARG A 47 -10.86 -15.97 -25.02
C ARG A 47 -10.51 -16.31 -26.46
N ASP A 48 -9.62 -17.27 -26.70
CA ASP A 48 -9.02 -17.55 -28.00
C ASP A 48 -8.35 -16.29 -28.61
N THR A 49 -7.61 -15.54 -27.77
CA THR A 49 -6.85 -14.34 -28.15
C THR A 49 -5.36 -14.50 -27.84
N GLN A 50 -4.53 -13.61 -28.41
CA GLN A 50 -3.10 -13.54 -28.10
C GLN A 50 -2.67 -12.07 -27.95
N THR A 51 -2.98 -11.48 -26.80
CA THR A 51 -2.73 -10.06 -26.51
C THR A 51 -1.51 -9.83 -25.63
N PHE A 52 -1.03 -10.86 -24.92
CA PHE A 52 0.16 -10.75 -24.09
C PHE A 52 1.43 -10.53 -24.91
N SER A 53 2.01 -9.34 -24.81
CA SER A 53 3.22 -8.92 -25.54
C SER A 53 4.54 -9.22 -24.81
N GLY A 54 4.47 -9.79 -23.61
CA GLY A 54 5.63 -10.05 -22.74
C GLY A 54 5.80 -9.06 -21.58
N ASP A 55 5.07 -7.94 -21.58
CA ASP A 55 5.00 -7.02 -20.43
C ASP A 55 3.77 -7.32 -19.55
N PRO A 56 3.93 -7.92 -18.36
CA PRO A 56 2.82 -8.25 -17.47
C PRO A 56 2.17 -7.05 -16.79
N HIS A 57 2.80 -5.86 -16.83
CA HIS A 57 2.28 -4.63 -16.22
C HIS A 57 1.64 -3.67 -17.23
N GLY A 58 1.54 -4.09 -18.50
CA GLY A 58 0.83 -3.33 -19.54
C GLY A 58 -0.69 -3.30 -19.34
N ALA A 59 -1.41 -2.77 -20.34
CA ALA A 59 -2.88 -2.75 -20.38
C ALA A 59 -3.46 -4.15 -20.63
N GLY A 60 -3.32 -5.03 -19.63
CA GLY A 60 -3.81 -6.40 -19.69
C GLY A 60 -5.33 -6.53 -19.71
N PRO A 61 -5.85 -7.77 -19.79
CA PRO A 61 -7.28 -8.06 -19.90
C PRO A 61 -8.00 -7.90 -18.55
N TRP A 62 -7.46 -7.05 -17.68
CA TRP A 62 -7.88 -6.86 -16.30
C TRP A 62 -9.06 -5.88 -16.23
N GLN A 63 -10.06 -6.24 -15.43
CA GLN A 63 -11.13 -5.32 -15.09
C GLN A 63 -10.69 -4.44 -13.92
N ARG A 64 -11.15 -3.18 -13.91
CA ARG A 64 -10.87 -2.23 -12.83
C ARG A 64 -12.13 -2.02 -12.00
N ILE A 65 -12.00 -2.15 -10.68
CA ILE A 65 -13.12 -1.92 -9.75
C ILE A 65 -13.72 -0.52 -9.94
N ALA A 66 -12.88 0.49 -10.18
CA ALA A 66 -13.29 1.87 -10.41
C ALA A 66 -14.20 2.06 -11.64
N ASP A 67 -14.13 1.13 -12.59
CA ASP A 67 -14.89 1.19 -13.84
C ASP A 67 -16.16 0.31 -13.78
N MET A 68 -16.38 -0.43 -12.68
CA MET A 68 -17.53 -1.31 -12.50
C MET A 68 -18.71 -0.60 -11.80
N PRO A 69 -19.96 -1.02 -12.05
CA PRO A 69 -21.09 -0.62 -11.23
C PRO A 69 -20.93 -1.10 -9.77
N ALA A 70 -21.34 -0.29 -8.81
CA ALA A 70 -21.16 -0.59 -7.37
C ALA A 70 -21.86 -1.89 -6.95
N GLU A 71 -23.01 -2.19 -7.55
CA GLU A 71 -23.76 -3.44 -7.37
C GLU A 71 -23.01 -4.68 -7.86
N SER A 72 -22.05 -4.53 -8.78
CA SER A 72 -21.23 -5.63 -9.28
C SER A 72 -20.02 -5.95 -8.40
N VAL A 73 -19.69 -5.07 -7.44
CA VAL A 73 -18.52 -5.25 -6.54
C VAL A 73 -18.65 -6.48 -5.66
N ASP A 74 -19.86 -6.79 -5.17
CA ASP A 74 -20.07 -7.96 -4.31
C ASP A 74 -19.72 -9.26 -5.02
N ALA A 75 -20.01 -9.37 -6.32
CA ALA A 75 -19.66 -10.53 -7.12
C ALA A 75 -18.14 -10.69 -7.30
N VAL A 76 -17.38 -9.59 -7.28
CA VAL A 76 -15.90 -9.63 -7.30
C VAL A 76 -15.36 -10.00 -5.93
N VAL A 77 -15.90 -9.42 -4.85
CA VAL A 77 -15.49 -9.71 -3.46
C VAL A 77 -15.82 -11.15 -3.04
N ALA A 78 -16.85 -11.76 -3.64
CA ALA A 78 -17.20 -13.16 -3.39
C ALA A 78 -16.27 -14.18 -4.07
N ARG A 79 -15.40 -13.74 -4.99
CA ARG A 79 -14.41 -14.62 -5.65
C ARG A 79 -13.30 -14.99 -4.68
N SER A 80 -12.67 -16.14 -4.94
CA SER A 80 -11.52 -16.57 -4.14
C SER A 80 -10.35 -15.61 -4.35
N THR A 81 -9.88 -15.00 -3.27
CA THR A 81 -8.78 -14.03 -3.31
C THR A 81 -7.45 -14.69 -2.94
N PHE A 82 -6.39 -14.32 -3.64
CA PHE A 82 -5.06 -14.80 -3.29
C PHE A 82 -3.98 -13.74 -3.47
N SER A 83 -2.86 -13.92 -2.79
CA SER A 83 -1.65 -13.15 -3.05
C SER A 83 -0.38 -13.95 -2.78
N ILE A 84 0.77 -13.37 -3.15
CA ILE A 84 2.09 -13.92 -2.90
C ILE A 84 2.89 -12.90 -2.09
N VAL A 85 3.50 -13.35 -1.01
CA VAL A 85 4.39 -12.55 -0.15
C VAL A 85 5.82 -13.05 -0.25
N ARG A 86 6.74 -12.23 0.23
CA ARG A 86 8.17 -12.50 0.22
C ARG A 86 8.78 -12.06 1.54
N ASN A 87 9.87 -12.72 1.95
CA ASN A 87 10.63 -12.33 3.13
C ASN A 87 11.00 -10.84 3.04
N PRO A 88 10.72 -10.02 4.07
CA PRO A 88 10.92 -8.58 4.00
C PRO A 88 12.36 -8.18 3.64
N PHE A 89 13.37 -8.91 4.13
CA PHE A 89 14.78 -8.64 3.77
C PHE A 89 15.04 -8.84 2.28
N ALA A 90 14.59 -9.97 1.73
CA ALA A 90 14.75 -10.26 0.31
C ALA A 90 13.91 -9.32 -0.57
N ARG A 91 12.76 -8.86 -0.07
CA ARG A 91 11.88 -7.93 -0.77
C ARG A 91 12.46 -6.53 -0.84
N ALA A 92 12.94 -5.98 0.28
CA ALA A 92 13.56 -4.66 0.35
C ALA A 92 14.75 -4.55 -0.62
N LEU A 93 15.65 -5.54 -0.58
CA LEU A 93 16.79 -5.60 -1.49
C LEU A 93 16.35 -5.74 -2.96
N SER A 94 15.30 -6.53 -3.23
CA SER A 94 14.76 -6.64 -4.58
C SER A 94 14.17 -5.32 -5.09
N GLY A 95 13.54 -4.53 -4.21
CA GLY A 95 13.07 -3.17 -4.50
C GLY A 95 14.24 -2.29 -4.93
N TYR A 96 15.23 -2.15 -4.05
CA TYR A 96 16.45 -1.39 -4.30
C TYR A 96 17.13 -1.76 -5.62
N LEU A 97 17.50 -3.04 -5.80
CA LEU A 97 18.25 -3.51 -6.97
C LEU A 97 17.51 -3.28 -8.30
N SER A 98 16.18 -3.22 -8.28
CA SER A 98 15.39 -3.08 -9.50
C SER A 98 14.93 -1.67 -9.80
N LYS A 99 14.79 -0.81 -8.78
CA LYS A 99 14.17 0.51 -8.91
C LYS A 99 15.08 1.66 -8.53
N ILE A 100 16.14 1.43 -7.76
CA ILE A 100 16.97 2.49 -7.17
C ILE A 100 18.47 2.32 -7.48
N GLY A 101 19.06 1.17 -7.14
CA GLY A 101 20.49 0.90 -7.37
C GLY A 101 20.86 0.91 -8.84
N GLU A 102 22.14 0.83 -9.21
CA GLU A 102 22.70 1.14 -10.55
C GLU A 102 21.94 0.60 -11.78
N ARG A 103 21.20 -0.51 -11.67
CA ARG A 103 20.35 -1.06 -12.75
C ARG A 103 19.00 -0.33 -12.92
N SER A 104 18.66 0.59 -12.03
CA SER A 104 17.41 1.35 -11.96
C SER A 104 17.19 2.32 -13.10
N GLN A 105 18.25 2.72 -13.80
CA GLN A 105 18.17 3.61 -14.96
C GLN A 105 17.34 3.02 -16.12
N GLN A 106 16.93 1.74 -16.01
CA GLN A 106 16.02 1.08 -16.93
C GLN A 106 14.53 1.39 -16.64
N ASP A 107 14.19 1.81 -15.41
CA ASP A 107 12.86 2.31 -15.03
C ASP A 107 12.99 3.77 -14.57
N LEU A 108 13.22 4.64 -15.55
CA LEU A 108 13.42 6.08 -15.32
C LEU A 108 12.24 6.75 -14.63
N PHE A 109 11.03 6.19 -14.73
CA PHE A 109 9.86 6.78 -14.10
C PHE A 109 9.92 6.66 -12.58
N VAL A 110 10.09 5.44 -12.06
CA VAL A 110 10.18 5.22 -10.60
C VAL A 110 11.44 5.88 -10.03
N TRP A 111 12.56 5.78 -10.75
CA TRP A 111 13.81 6.40 -10.32
C TRP A 111 13.70 7.93 -10.19
N ARG A 112 13.17 8.63 -11.21
CA ARG A 112 12.99 10.09 -11.17
C ARG A 112 12.07 10.53 -10.04
N GLN A 113 10.95 9.81 -9.84
CA GLN A 113 10.06 10.10 -8.72
C GLN A 113 10.75 9.97 -7.37
N PHE A 114 11.63 8.98 -7.21
CA PHE A 114 12.45 8.83 -6.01
C PHE A 114 13.44 9.98 -5.87
N GLN A 115 14.16 10.35 -6.92
CA GLN A 115 15.10 11.48 -6.90
C GLN A 115 14.41 12.79 -6.51
N ASP A 116 13.31 13.13 -7.17
CA ASP A 116 12.54 14.35 -6.90
C ASP A 116 12.05 14.39 -5.45
N ARG A 117 11.60 13.24 -4.93
CA ARG A 117 11.04 13.14 -3.58
C ARG A 117 12.09 13.33 -2.49
N PHE A 118 13.30 12.81 -2.70
CA PHE A 118 14.38 12.87 -1.71
C PHE A 118 15.45 13.93 -2.02
N GLY A 119 15.24 14.75 -3.07
CA GLY A 119 16.15 15.82 -3.47
C GLY A 119 17.53 15.30 -3.91
N LEU A 120 17.58 14.16 -4.60
CA LEU A 120 18.84 13.58 -5.06
C LEU A 120 19.31 14.22 -6.36
N PRO A 121 20.62 14.53 -6.50
CA PRO A 121 21.21 14.94 -7.77
C PRO A 121 21.03 13.88 -8.87
N ASP A 122 20.99 14.31 -10.14
CA ASP A 122 20.75 13.45 -11.31
C ASP A 122 21.64 12.20 -11.39
N ASN A 123 22.89 12.30 -10.91
CA ASN A 123 23.88 11.22 -10.97
C ASN A 123 24.15 10.54 -9.62
N ALA A 124 23.43 10.91 -8.57
CA ALA A 124 23.60 10.31 -7.25
C ALA A 124 22.76 9.04 -7.14
N VAL A 125 23.41 7.87 -7.01
CA VAL A 125 22.76 6.61 -6.70
C VAL A 125 23.05 6.28 -5.23
N PRO A 126 22.05 6.27 -4.34
CA PRO A 126 22.28 5.95 -2.94
C PRO A 126 22.73 4.49 -2.80
N THR A 127 23.57 4.24 -1.81
CA THR A 127 23.84 2.89 -1.30
C THR A 127 22.57 2.27 -0.74
N PHE A 128 22.59 0.96 -0.46
CA PHE A 128 21.42 0.30 0.12
C PHE A 128 21.05 0.84 1.51
N ASP A 129 22.03 1.09 2.38
CA ASP A 129 21.82 1.69 3.71
C ASP A 129 21.23 3.10 3.60
N GLU A 130 21.76 3.97 2.73
CA GLU A 130 21.23 5.32 2.49
C GLU A 130 19.80 5.28 1.95
N TYR A 131 19.52 4.34 1.03
CA TYR A 131 18.17 4.11 0.53
C TYR A 131 17.20 3.72 1.66
N LEU A 132 17.59 2.82 2.55
CA LEU A 132 16.76 2.41 3.70
C LEU A 132 16.53 3.58 4.65
N GLU A 133 17.55 4.39 4.94
CA GLU A 133 17.43 5.60 5.75
C GLU A 133 16.45 6.61 5.15
N MET A 134 16.44 6.76 3.83
CA MET A 134 15.51 7.65 3.14
C MET A 134 14.07 7.17 3.27
N ILE A 135 13.79 5.90 2.94
CA ILE A 135 12.41 5.39 2.96
C ILE A 135 11.86 5.21 4.38
N GLU A 136 12.71 4.99 5.39
CA GLU A 136 12.28 4.89 6.80
C GLU A 136 11.61 6.18 7.29
N ARG A 137 11.98 7.32 6.72
CA ARG A 137 11.40 8.64 7.05
C ARG A 137 10.07 8.91 6.32
N GLU A 138 9.67 8.06 5.39
CA GLU A 138 8.38 8.20 4.70
C GLU A 138 7.25 7.62 5.54
N PRO A 139 6.13 8.35 5.70
CA PRO A 139 4.87 7.74 6.11
C PRO A 139 4.46 6.63 5.14
N VAL A 140 4.01 5.49 5.68
CA VAL A 140 3.69 4.27 4.92
C VAL A 140 2.71 4.52 3.76
N GLU A 141 1.78 5.45 3.95
CA GLU A 141 0.78 5.84 2.97
C GLU A 141 1.36 6.58 1.74
N MET A 142 2.57 7.14 1.85
CA MET A 142 3.26 7.85 0.77
C MET A 142 4.37 7.02 0.12
N MET A 143 4.75 5.90 0.72
CA MET A 143 5.74 4.99 0.16
C MET A 143 5.29 4.47 -1.21
N ASP A 144 6.22 4.35 -2.15
CA ASP A 144 5.95 3.70 -3.43
C ASP A 144 5.63 2.20 -3.20
N PRO A 145 4.69 1.59 -3.94
CA PRO A 145 4.33 0.18 -3.78
C PRO A 145 5.51 -0.81 -3.85
N HIS A 146 6.60 -0.46 -4.56
CA HIS A 146 7.78 -1.32 -4.70
C HIS A 146 8.60 -1.45 -3.41
N TRP A 147 8.47 -0.52 -2.46
CA TRP A 147 9.16 -0.57 -1.17
C TRP A 147 8.27 -0.35 0.05
N SER A 148 7.01 0.03 -0.14
CA SER A 148 6.00 0.02 0.92
C SER A 148 5.87 -1.38 1.53
N PRO A 149 5.63 -1.52 2.84
CA PRO A 149 5.29 -2.77 3.50
C PRO A 149 4.19 -3.57 2.78
N GLN A 150 4.33 -4.89 2.81
CA GLN A 150 3.43 -5.81 2.12
C GLN A 150 2.05 -5.82 2.77
N TYR A 151 1.94 -5.77 4.10
CA TYR A 151 0.64 -5.70 4.77
C TYR A 151 -0.18 -4.52 4.22
N PHE A 152 0.49 -3.39 3.96
CA PHE A 152 -0.14 -2.19 3.42
C PHE A 152 -0.50 -2.35 1.94
N ASN A 153 0.39 -2.93 1.12
CA ASN A 153 0.08 -3.27 -0.28
C ASN A 153 -1.12 -4.21 -0.40
N LEU A 154 -1.23 -5.15 0.53
CA LEU A 154 -2.28 -6.15 0.62
C LEU A 154 -3.56 -5.63 1.29
N LEU A 155 -3.57 -4.35 1.68
CA LEU A 155 -4.66 -3.71 2.40
C LEU A 155 -5.05 -4.46 3.68
N GLN A 156 -4.10 -5.12 4.33
CA GLN A 156 -4.32 -5.82 5.60
C GLN A 156 -4.40 -4.82 6.76
N PRO A 157 -5.26 -5.07 7.76
CA PRO A 157 -6.18 -6.20 7.89
C PRO A 157 -7.55 -5.98 7.22
N VAL A 158 -7.72 -4.97 6.35
CA VAL A 158 -9.02 -4.59 5.76
C VAL A 158 -9.47 -5.54 4.64
N ALA A 159 -8.55 -6.02 3.81
CA ALA A 159 -8.87 -6.97 2.74
C ALA A 159 -8.80 -8.41 3.26
N ARG A 160 -9.80 -9.22 2.94
CA ARG A 160 -9.70 -10.67 3.13
C ARG A 160 -8.86 -11.28 2.02
N ILE A 161 -7.85 -12.07 2.39
CA ILE A 161 -7.07 -12.92 1.48
C ILE A 161 -7.38 -14.37 1.84
N ASP A 162 -8.07 -15.10 0.95
CA ASP A 162 -8.41 -16.51 1.18
C ASP A 162 -7.16 -17.40 1.15
N HIS A 163 -6.23 -17.08 0.24
CA HIS A 163 -5.01 -17.85 0.06
C HIS A 163 -3.78 -16.95 -0.03
N LEU A 164 -2.90 -17.05 0.97
CA LEU A 164 -1.61 -16.37 0.96
C LEU A 164 -0.49 -17.37 0.69
N PHE A 165 0.33 -17.11 -0.32
CA PHE A 165 1.45 -17.96 -0.69
C PHE A 165 2.80 -17.26 -0.48
N TYR A 166 3.86 -18.06 -0.37
CA TYR A 166 5.20 -17.58 -0.10
C TYR A 166 6.09 -17.73 -1.34
N LEU A 167 6.76 -16.66 -1.74
CA LEU A 167 7.68 -16.71 -2.88
C LEU A 167 8.83 -17.71 -2.63
N GLU A 168 9.23 -17.90 -1.37
CA GLU A 168 10.27 -18.87 -1.00
C GLU A 168 9.83 -20.34 -1.15
N ASN A 169 8.53 -20.59 -1.30
CA ASN A 169 7.95 -21.89 -1.58
C ASN A 169 6.73 -21.74 -2.51
N MET A 170 6.98 -21.64 -3.81
CA MET A 170 5.95 -21.39 -4.82
C MET A 170 5.09 -22.60 -5.18
N LEU A 171 5.46 -23.82 -4.76
CA LEU A 171 4.75 -25.04 -5.15
C LEU A 171 3.24 -24.99 -4.81
N PRO A 172 2.82 -24.61 -3.59
CA PRO A 172 1.40 -24.49 -3.25
C PRO A 172 0.65 -23.46 -4.11
N ALA A 173 1.31 -22.35 -4.48
CA ALA A 173 0.72 -21.35 -5.36
C ALA A 173 0.50 -21.92 -6.78
N VAL A 174 1.46 -22.68 -7.28
CA VAL A 174 1.36 -23.33 -8.60
C VAL A 174 0.21 -24.32 -8.62
N GLU A 175 0.12 -25.18 -7.60
CA GLU A 175 -0.95 -26.18 -7.46
C GLU A 175 -2.32 -25.50 -7.38
N TYR A 176 -2.44 -24.46 -6.55
CA TYR A 176 -3.67 -23.67 -6.42
C TYR A 176 -4.10 -23.05 -7.76
N LEU A 177 -3.17 -22.39 -8.46
CA LEU A 177 -3.44 -21.77 -9.75
C LEU A 177 -3.85 -22.80 -10.81
N GLN A 178 -3.16 -23.95 -10.88
CA GLN A 178 -3.50 -25.01 -11.84
C GLN A 178 -4.89 -25.59 -11.60
N GLN A 179 -5.29 -25.76 -10.34
CA GLN A 179 -6.61 -26.26 -9.96
C GLN A 179 -7.73 -25.31 -10.35
N HIS A 180 -7.52 -24.00 -10.20
CA HIS A 180 -8.57 -22.99 -10.37
C HIS A 180 -8.62 -22.34 -11.76
N LEU A 181 -7.55 -22.45 -12.56
CA LEU A 181 -7.42 -21.82 -13.88
C LEU A 181 -7.39 -22.83 -15.04
N SER A 182 -7.99 -24.00 -14.85
CA SER A 182 -8.17 -25.03 -15.89
C SER A 182 -6.86 -25.52 -16.54
N GLY A 183 -5.89 -25.89 -15.71
CA GLY A 183 -4.97 -27.00 -16.03
C GLY A 183 -3.77 -26.76 -16.94
N ARG A 184 -3.47 -25.53 -17.41
CA ARG A 184 -2.18 -25.28 -18.08
C ARG A 184 -1.07 -25.04 -17.07
N MET A 185 -0.01 -25.85 -17.17
CA MET A 185 1.16 -25.77 -16.30
C MET A 185 1.81 -24.39 -16.41
N MET A 186 1.89 -23.66 -15.29
CA MET A 186 2.75 -22.48 -15.21
C MET A 186 4.17 -22.94 -15.54
N ARG A 187 4.75 -22.45 -16.63
CA ARG A 187 6.13 -22.81 -17.00
C ARG A 187 7.03 -22.42 -15.83
N SER A 188 7.79 -23.38 -15.32
CA SER A 188 8.58 -23.34 -14.09
C SER A 188 9.70 -22.29 -14.04
N ASN A 189 9.78 -21.40 -15.02
CA ASN A 189 10.69 -20.27 -15.01
C ASN A 189 10.13 -19.13 -14.14
N ILE A 190 9.63 -19.45 -12.93
CA ILE A 190 9.58 -18.47 -11.85
C ILE A 190 11.04 -18.16 -11.56
N GLY A 191 11.57 -17.14 -12.23
CA GLY A 191 12.94 -16.72 -12.05
C GLY A 191 13.11 -16.26 -10.61
N PHE A 192 13.63 -17.13 -9.76
CA PHE A 192 14.18 -16.83 -8.45
C PHE A 192 15.42 -15.94 -8.64
N ARG A 193 15.23 -14.72 -9.15
CA ARG A 193 16.35 -13.83 -9.43
C ARG A 193 16.85 -13.24 -8.12
N ASP A 194 17.98 -13.78 -7.69
CA ASP A 194 19.21 -13.04 -7.36
C ASP A 194 19.26 -12.29 -6.02
N ALA A 195 18.15 -11.82 -5.45
CA ALA A 195 18.24 -11.04 -4.20
C ALA A 195 18.63 -11.88 -2.98
N ARG A 196 18.12 -13.12 -2.87
CA ARG A 196 18.43 -14.00 -1.72
C ARG A 196 19.90 -14.39 -1.66
N THR A 197 20.52 -14.61 -2.82
CA THR A 197 21.94 -14.96 -2.95
C THR A 197 22.87 -13.77 -2.73
N ARG A 198 22.33 -12.56 -2.58
CA ARG A 198 23.11 -11.32 -2.44
C ARG A 198 22.89 -10.63 -1.10
N LEU A 199 22.12 -11.22 -0.17
CA LEU A 199 21.86 -10.61 1.14
C LEU A 199 23.17 -10.28 1.88
N ASP A 200 24.09 -11.25 1.93
CA ASP A 200 25.38 -11.10 2.62
C ASP A 200 26.26 -9.96 2.08
N HIS A 201 26.02 -9.52 0.84
CA HIS A 201 26.78 -8.43 0.23
C HIS A 201 26.22 -7.05 0.59
N PHE A 202 24.91 -6.94 0.82
CA PHE A 202 24.23 -5.66 1.03
C PHE A 202 23.84 -5.38 2.47
N TYR A 203 23.64 -6.41 3.29
CA TYR A 203 23.15 -6.23 4.65
C TYR A 203 24.29 -6.00 5.64
N THR A 204 24.33 -4.79 6.17
CA THR A 204 24.99 -4.45 7.43
C THR A 204 24.04 -4.67 8.60
N GLN A 205 24.53 -4.61 9.84
CA GLN A 205 23.63 -4.62 11.00
C GLN A 205 22.63 -3.44 10.98
N SER A 206 23.08 -2.26 10.55
CA SER A 206 22.22 -1.08 10.36
C SER A 206 21.10 -1.35 9.35
N ALA A 207 21.40 -1.96 8.20
CA ALA A 207 20.37 -2.36 7.23
C ALA A 207 19.38 -3.39 7.82
N ILE A 208 19.87 -4.35 8.61
CA ILE A 208 19.00 -5.34 9.27
C ILE A 208 18.02 -4.64 10.21
N ASP A 209 18.51 -3.73 11.03
CA ASP A 209 17.71 -3.01 12.03
C ASP A 209 16.65 -2.14 11.34
N ARG A 210 17.03 -1.39 10.30
CA ARG A 210 16.09 -0.54 9.53
C ARG A 210 15.03 -1.37 8.81
N VAL A 211 15.39 -2.46 8.15
CA VAL A 211 14.39 -3.33 7.50
C VAL A 211 13.47 -3.97 8.55
N SER A 212 14.01 -4.39 9.69
CA SER A 212 13.20 -4.92 10.79
C SER A 212 12.19 -3.89 11.30
N HIS A 213 12.56 -2.61 11.33
CA HIS A 213 11.69 -1.51 11.72
C HIS A 213 10.66 -1.16 10.64
N ILE A 214 11.09 -0.83 9.41
CA ILE A 214 10.21 -0.44 8.29
C ILE A 214 9.14 -1.51 8.03
N TYR A 215 9.52 -2.79 8.12
CA TYR A 215 8.65 -3.92 7.78
C TYR A 215 8.20 -4.71 9.01
N ALA A 216 8.20 -4.13 10.21
CA ALA A 216 7.84 -4.81 11.45
C ALA A 216 6.50 -5.57 11.35
N MET A 217 5.48 -4.91 10.80
CA MET A 217 4.16 -5.51 10.58
C MET A 217 4.17 -6.66 9.56
N ASP A 218 5.05 -6.63 8.55
CA ASP A 218 5.18 -7.75 7.61
C ASP A 218 5.76 -8.98 8.31
N PHE A 219 6.76 -8.80 9.18
CA PHE A 219 7.32 -9.91 9.96
C PHE A 219 6.27 -10.55 10.86
N GLU A 220 5.51 -9.71 11.57
CA GLU A 220 4.45 -10.15 12.47
C GLU A 220 3.29 -10.82 11.73
N MET A 221 2.65 -10.11 10.80
CA MET A 221 1.41 -10.56 10.15
C MET A 221 1.63 -11.71 9.17
N LEU A 222 2.79 -11.74 8.48
CA LEU A 222 3.06 -12.73 7.43
C LEU A 222 3.89 -13.92 7.93
N GLY A 223 4.24 -13.93 9.22
CA GLY A 223 4.89 -15.06 9.89
C GLY A 223 6.38 -15.22 9.58
N TYR A 224 7.08 -14.13 9.24
CA TYR A 224 8.52 -14.16 8.98
C TYR A 224 9.34 -13.91 10.26
N SER A 225 10.58 -14.42 10.27
CA SER A 225 11.56 -14.11 11.32
C SER A 225 12.33 -12.84 10.99
N GLN A 226 12.65 -12.04 11.99
CA GLN A 226 13.62 -10.94 11.87
C GLN A 226 15.08 -11.45 11.87
N ASP A 227 15.31 -12.74 12.10
CA ASP A 227 16.60 -13.37 11.81
C ASP A 227 16.80 -13.46 10.30
N ILE A 228 17.74 -12.67 9.77
CA ILE A 228 18.05 -12.61 8.34
C ILE A 228 18.49 -13.96 7.77
N THR A 229 19.02 -14.87 8.58
CA THR A 229 19.40 -16.21 8.12
C THR A 229 18.18 -17.09 7.83
N LEU A 230 17.03 -16.77 8.43
CA LEU A 230 15.77 -17.48 8.29
C LEU A 230 14.89 -16.84 7.22
N GLN A 231 15.13 -17.25 5.98
CA GLN A 231 14.44 -16.69 4.81
C GLN A 231 13.00 -17.19 4.62
N ARG A 232 12.62 -18.33 5.21
CA ARG A 232 11.27 -18.89 5.11
C ARG A 232 10.38 -18.35 6.22
N ALA A 233 9.07 -18.33 6.01
CA ALA A 233 8.12 -18.11 7.10
C ALA A 233 8.32 -19.18 8.18
N VAL A 234 8.32 -18.74 9.44
CA VAL A 234 8.59 -19.56 10.63
C VAL A 234 7.36 -19.74 11.50
N LYS A 235 6.32 -18.93 11.27
CA LYS A 235 5.03 -19.02 11.97
C LYS A 235 3.92 -19.22 10.93
N PRO A 236 2.84 -19.95 11.29
CA PRO A 236 1.59 -19.81 10.58
C PRO A 236 1.18 -18.34 10.53
N ILE A 237 0.53 -17.93 9.45
CA ILE A 237 -0.07 -16.60 9.35
C ILE A 237 -1.00 -16.43 10.54
N ALA A 238 -0.85 -15.34 11.29
CA ALA A 238 -1.80 -14.99 12.34
C ALA A 238 -3.18 -14.99 11.67
N SER A 239 -4.07 -15.90 12.09
CA SER A 239 -5.21 -16.28 11.27
C SER A 239 -5.98 -15.03 10.85
N LEU A 240 -6.10 -14.82 9.53
CA LEU A 240 -6.96 -13.77 8.96
C LEU A 240 -8.45 -14.16 9.12
N GLU A 241 -8.79 -14.95 10.14
CA GLU A 241 -10.10 -15.55 10.41
C GLU A 241 -11.11 -14.52 10.95
N GLY A 242 -10.65 -13.33 11.32
CA GLY A 242 -11.52 -12.18 11.52
C GLY A 242 -11.94 -11.61 10.17
N ARG A 243 -13.19 -11.84 9.76
CA ARG A 243 -13.77 -11.21 8.57
C ARG A 243 -13.73 -9.68 8.75
N PRO A 244 -12.99 -8.93 7.92
CA PRO A 244 -13.25 -7.52 7.81
C PRO A 244 -14.39 -7.44 6.79
N GLU A 245 -15.62 -7.30 7.29
CA GLU A 245 -16.78 -6.95 6.45
C GLU A 245 -16.58 -5.60 5.71
N GLY A 246 -15.45 -4.91 5.93
CA GLY A 246 -15.08 -3.62 5.36
C GLY A 246 -14.60 -3.61 3.91
N LEU A 247 -14.16 -4.73 3.31
CA LEU A 247 -13.64 -4.67 1.93
C LEU A 247 -14.71 -4.33 0.90
N SER A 248 -15.89 -4.95 0.97
CA SER A 248 -17.00 -4.64 0.04
C SER A 248 -17.47 -3.19 0.15
N PRO A 249 -17.76 -2.64 1.34
CA PRO A 249 -18.10 -1.22 1.50
C PRO A 249 -17.01 -0.27 0.95
N MET A 250 -15.73 -0.55 1.21
CA MET A 250 -14.63 0.25 0.69
C MET A 250 -14.57 0.20 -0.84
N LEU A 251 -14.64 -0.98 -1.44
CA LEU A 251 -14.59 -1.14 -2.90
C LEU A 251 -15.83 -0.56 -3.59
N LYS A 252 -17.02 -0.71 -2.98
CA LYS A 252 -18.25 -0.07 -3.41
C LYS A 252 -18.10 1.44 -3.39
N HIS A 253 -17.58 2.02 -2.30
CA HIS A 253 -17.29 3.45 -2.23
C HIS A 253 -16.40 3.92 -3.39
N MET A 254 -15.42 3.12 -3.80
CA MET A 254 -14.53 3.46 -4.91
C MET A 254 -15.16 3.31 -6.29
N ALA A 255 -16.07 2.34 -6.46
CA ALA A 255 -16.84 2.11 -7.69
C ALA A 255 -17.99 3.13 -7.86
N THR A 256 -18.58 3.57 -6.74
CA THR A 256 -19.65 4.56 -6.72
C THR A 256 -19.15 5.88 -7.29
N LYS A 257 -19.92 6.46 -8.22
CA LYS A 257 -19.67 7.82 -8.74
C LYS A 257 -20.50 8.88 -8.01
N ASP A 258 -21.61 8.49 -7.42
CA ASP A 258 -22.50 9.33 -6.62
C ASP A 258 -21.92 9.63 -5.22
N TRP A 259 -21.94 10.90 -4.81
CA TRP A 259 -21.34 11.31 -3.54
C TRP A 259 -22.20 10.96 -2.30
N GLN A 260 -23.53 10.96 -2.43
CA GLN A 260 -24.43 10.67 -1.32
C GLN A 260 -24.35 9.17 -0.97
N GLU A 261 -24.30 8.31 -1.99
CA GLU A 261 -24.04 6.87 -1.80
C GLU A 261 -22.65 6.60 -1.24
N LYS A 262 -21.63 7.36 -1.67
CA LYS A 262 -20.28 7.28 -1.10
C LYS A 262 -20.29 7.52 0.41
N LEU A 263 -20.98 8.54 0.89
CA LEU A 263 -21.07 8.84 2.33
C LEU A 263 -21.74 7.70 3.11
N ALA A 264 -22.79 7.07 2.55
CA ALA A 264 -23.45 5.94 3.18
C ALA A 264 -22.52 4.70 3.30
N HIS A 265 -21.68 4.44 2.29
CA HIS A 265 -20.68 3.37 2.34
C HIS A 265 -19.60 3.62 3.39
N LEU A 266 -19.20 4.88 3.59
CA LEU A 266 -18.21 5.29 4.58
C LEU A 266 -18.71 5.13 6.02
N ASP A 267 -19.93 5.59 6.28
CA ASP A 267 -20.59 5.47 7.58
C ASP A 267 -20.87 3.99 7.94
N HIS A 268 -21.10 3.14 6.94
CA HIS A 268 -21.18 1.69 7.14
C HIS A 268 -19.82 1.07 7.48
N PHE A 269 -18.74 1.48 6.81
CA PHE A 269 -17.38 1.00 7.06
C PHE A 269 -16.87 1.37 8.47
N GLU A 270 -17.12 2.60 8.93
CA GLU A 270 -16.79 3.06 10.28
C GLU A 270 -17.49 2.21 11.37
N ARG A 271 -18.79 1.94 11.18
CA ARG A 271 -19.58 1.13 12.11
C ARG A 271 -19.10 -0.32 12.23
N LEU A 272 -18.55 -0.90 11.16
CA LEU A 272 -18.11 -2.29 11.13
C LEU A 272 -16.72 -2.50 11.75
N ASN A 273 -15.81 -1.54 11.58
CA ASN A 273 -14.39 -1.76 11.91
C ASN A 273 -13.96 -1.14 13.24
N GLY A 274 -14.78 -0.29 13.88
CA GLY A 274 -14.47 0.32 15.18
C GLY A 274 -13.20 1.21 15.18
N VAL A 275 -12.65 1.48 14.00
CA VAL A 275 -11.53 2.38 13.76
C VAL A 275 -12.11 3.76 13.44
N ASP A 276 -11.45 4.82 13.89
CA ASP A 276 -11.63 6.21 13.44
C ASP A 276 -11.23 6.34 11.95
N ALA A 277 -11.94 5.61 11.09
CA ALA A 277 -11.82 5.70 9.65
C ALA A 277 -12.28 7.09 9.17
N ALA A 278 -13.07 7.82 9.96
CA ALA A 278 -13.40 9.23 9.75
C ALA A 278 -12.14 10.11 9.71
N THR A 279 -11.13 9.89 10.54
CA THR A 279 -9.84 10.61 10.46
C THR A 279 -9.00 10.19 9.25
N ALA A 280 -9.08 8.93 8.82
CA ALA A 280 -8.43 8.43 7.60
C ALA A 280 -9.14 8.90 6.31
N MET A 281 -10.47 9.09 6.35
CA MET A 281 -11.32 9.55 5.25
C MET A 281 -11.53 11.06 5.19
N ALA A 282 -11.41 11.80 6.29
CA ALA A 282 -11.35 13.26 6.26
C ALA A 282 -10.14 13.74 5.46
N ARG A 283 -9.06 12.94 5.42
CA ARG A 283 -7.92 13.08 4.49
C ARG A 283 -8.34 12.80 3.03
N PHE A 284 -9.33 11.94 2.82
CA PHE A 284 -9.75 11.35 1.55
C PHE A 284 -10.83 12.14 0.78
N CYS A 285 -11.64 12.93 1.48
CA CYS A 285 -12.93 13.44 0.98
C CYS A 285 -12.96 14.91 0.49
N CYS A 286 -11.87 15.66 0.53
CA CYS A 286 -11.90 17.07 0.10
C CYS A 286 -11.74 17.25 -1.41
N GLY A 287 -12.76 16.80 -2.16
CA GLY A 287 -13.01 17.17 -3.55
C GLY A 287 -14.52 17.36 -3.76
N GLY A 288 -15.00 18.61 -3.73
CA GLY A 288 -16.41 18.97 -4.00
C GLY A 288 -17.12 19.68 -2.83
N GLU A 289 -17.99 20.65 -3.15
CA GLU A 289 -18.65 21.58 -2.21
C GLU A 289 -19.58 20.91 -1.18
N GLU A 290 -19.51 21.34 0.08
CA GLU A 290 -20.64 21.80 0.91
C GLU A 290 -20.12 22.31 2.27
N GLN A 291 -20.44 23.55 2.69
CA GLN A 291 -19.90 24.21 3.89
C GLN A 291 -20.19 23.48 5.21
N SER A 292 -21.28 22.71 5.29
CA SER A 292 -21.62 21.89 6.46
C SER A 292 -20.68 20.69 6.61
N ARG A 293 -20.18 20.14 5.50
CA ARG A 293 -19.23 19.01 5.44
C ARG A 293 -17.85 19.39 5.97
N MET A 294 -17.43 20.63 5.71
CA MET A 294 -16.14 21.14 6.19
C MET A 294 -16.11 21.33 7.71
N ARG A 295 -17.21 21.71 8.36
CA ARG A 295 -17.22 21.96 9.81
C ARG A 295 -17.09 20.66 10.63
N ALA A 296 -17.71 19.57 10.17
CA ALA A 296 -17.59 18.27 10.82
C ALA A 296 -16.17 17.68 10.67
N ALA A 297 -15.62 17.71 9.45
CA ALA A 297 -14.24 17.29 9.20
C ALA A 297 -13.21 18.15 9.96
N GLU A 298 -13.44 19.47 10.05
CA GLU A 298 -12.60 20.40 10.82
C GLU A 298 -12.65 20.07 12.31
N SER A 299 -13.82 19.78 12.89
CA SER A 299 -13.95 19.37 14.29
C SER A 299 -13.20 18.07 14.61
N VAL A 300 -13.18 17.10 13.68
CA VAL A 300 -12.44 15.83 13.84
C VAL A 300 -10.94 16.02 13.64
N LEU A 301 -10.53 16.80 12.64
CA LEU A 301 -9.11 17.08 12.39
C LEU A 301 -8.48 17.87 13.54
N LEU A 302 -9.23 18.77 14.16
CA LEU A 302 -8.78 19.57 15.32
C LEU A 302 -8.71 18.79 16.64
N SER A 303 -9.36 17.62 16.75
CA SER A 303 -9.40 16.85 17.99
C SER A 303 -8.11 16.04 18.25
N SER A 304 -7.28 15.85 17.22
CA SER A 304 -6.03 15.07 17.31
C SER A 304 -4.78 15.90 16.99
N PRO A 305 -3.79 15.96 17.90
CA PRO A 305 -2.53 16.67 17.67
C PRO A 305 -1.73 16.16 16.46
N LYS A 306 -1.96 14.92 16.01
CA LYS A 306 -1.21 14.31 14.89
C LYS A 306 -1.64 14.83 13.52
N ASN A 307 -2.70 15.62 13.44
CA ASN A 307 -3.32 16.03 12.18
C ASN A 307 -2.82 17.37 11.60
N TRP A 308 -1.86 18.05 12.22
CA TRP A 308 -1.39 19.37 11.74
C TRP A 308 -0.77 19.33 10.33
N LEU A 309 -0.04 18.24 9.98
CA LEU A 309 0.51 18.05 8.63
C LEU A 309 -0.60 17.90 7.58
N VAL A 310 -1.67 17.18 7.93
CA VAL A 310 -2.84 17.00 7.07
C VAL A 310 -3.54 18.33 6.81
N LEU A 311 -3.73 19.14 7.86
CA LEU A 311 -4.32 20.47 7.75
C LEU A 311 -3.49 21.37 6.82
N ARG A 312 -2.15 21.25 6.87
CA ARG A 312 -1.23 21.98 5.98
C ARG A 312 -1.36 21.55 4.52
N GLU A 313 -1.46 20.25 4.25
CA GLU A 313 -1.65 19.71 2.89
C GLU A 313 -3.00 20.13 2.30
N ILE A 314 -4.06 20.13 3.13
CA ILE A 314 -5.39 20.62 2.72
C ILE A 314 -5.33 22.12 2.37
N ALA A 315 -4.60 22.93 3.16
CA ALA A 315 -4.41 24.35 2.87
C ALA A 315 -3.65 24.58 1.55
N ALA A 316 -2.59 23.80 1.29
CA ALA A 316 -1.83 23.86 0.04
C ALA A 316 -2.71 23.50 -1.18
N MET A 317 -3.54 22.46 -1.04
CA MET A 317 -4.50 22.07 -2.08
C MET A 317 -5.51 23.19 -2.38
N PHE A 318 -6.13 23.80 -1.36
CA PHE A 318 -7.07 24.91 -1.59
C PHE A 318 -6.38 26.14 -2.22
N THR A 319 -5.12 26.37 -1.91
CA THR A 319 -4.31 27.43 -2.54
C THR A 319 -4.14 27.15 -4.04
N ALA A 320 -3.80 25.91 -4.42
CA ALA A 320 -3.64 25.50 -5.82
C ALA A 320 -4.94 25.63 -6.63
N HIS A 321 -6.10 25.57 -5.97
CA HIS A 321 -7.42 25.72 -6.60
C HIS A 321 -8.01 27.15 -6.49
N GLY A 322 -7.23 28.15 -6.08
CA GLY A 322 -7.67 29.55 -5.98
C GLY A 322 -8.68 29.81 -4.85
N GLN A 323 -8.83 28.88 -3.90
CA GLN A 323 -9.77 28.98 -2.77
C GLN A 323 -9.06 29.59 -1.54
N HIS A 324 -8.56 30.82 -1.68
CA HIS A 324 -7.65 31.46 -0.71
C HIS A 324 -8.21 31.57 0.71
N GLU A 325 -9.50 31.87 0.88
CA GLU A 325 -10.14 31.99 2.20
C GLU A 325 -10.15 30.65 2.95
N LYS A 326 -10.44 29.55 2.24
CA LYS A 326 -10.40 28.20 2.82
C LYS A 326 -8.97 27.78 3.13
N ALA A 327 -8.03 28.07 2.23
CA ALA A 327 -6.62 27.80 2.45
C ALA A 327 -6.10 28.50 3.73
N ALA A 328 -6.41 29.78 3.90
CA ALA A 328 -6.03 30.55 5.09
C ALA A 328 -6.59 29.94 6.38
N ARG A 329 -7.86 29.47 6.35
CA ARG A 329 -8.50 28.84 7.52
C ARG A 329 -7.80 27.54 7.93
N PHE A 330 -7.51 26.65 6.99
CA PHE A 330 -6.82 25.39 7.27
C PHE A 330 -5.36 25.60 7.67
N ALA A 331 -4.68 26.60 7.10
CA ALA A 331 -3.33 26.97 7.53
C ALA A 331 -3.30 27.47 8.98
N ALA A 332 -4.27 28.30 9.37
CA ALA A 332 -4.40 28.78 10.75
C ALA A 332 -4.70 27.63 11.74
N ALA A 333 -5.57 26.70 11.35
CA ALA A 333 -5.84 25.49 12.12
C ALA A 333 -4.59 24.60 12.28
N ALA A 334 -3.83 24.39 11.20
CA ALA A 334 -2.58 23.63 11.23
C ALA A 334 -1.56 24.25 12.20
N GLU A 335 -1.40 25.58 12.14
CA GLU A 335 -0.48 26.32 13.00
C GLU A 335 -0.91 26.27 14.48
N SER A 336 -2.22 26.41 14.75
CA SER A 336 -2.75 26.31 16.12
C SER A 336 -2.50 24.94 16.75
N VAL A 337 -2.74 23.85 16.00
CA VAL A 337 -2.46 22.48 16.48
C VAL A 337 -0.95 22.27 16.66
N HIS A 338 -0.12 22.75 15.73
CA HIS A 338 1.34 22.63 15.83
C HIS A 338 1.90 23.41 17.03
N GLN A 339 1.38 24.61 17.32
CA GLN A 339 1.76 25.38 18.51
C GLN A 339 1.35 24.68 19.80
N ALA A 340 0.16 24.06 19.87
CA ALA A 340 -0.26 23.28 21.03
C ALA A 340 0.68 22.07 21.30
N ILE A 341 1.17 21.42 20.24
CA ILE A 341 2.19 20.34 20.36
C ILE A 341 3.50 20.89 20.92
N ARG A 342 3.99 22.00 20.36
CA ARG A 342 5.24 22.65 20.82
C ARG A 342 5.15 23.08 22.28
N TRP A 343 4.02 23.64 22.68
CA TRP A 343 3.76 24.06 24.04
C TRP A 343 3.75 22.88 25.02
N ARG A 344 3.05 21.77 24.70
CA ARG A 344 3.10 20.55 25.52
C ARG A 344 4.51 19.96 25.64
N LYS A 345 5.29 19.96 24.55
CA LYS A 345 6.69 19.52 24.58
C LYS A 345 7.53 20.39 25.51
N HIS A 346 7.29 21.71 25.52
CA HIS A 346 7.97 22.64 26.42
C HIS A 346 7.55 22.45 27.88
N GLU A 347 6.25 22.26 28.17
CA GLU A 347 5.77 21.97 29.53
C GLU A 347 6.36 20.68 30.11
N MET A 348 6.35 19.60 29.34
CA MET A 348 6.92 18.30 29.76
C MET A 348 8.43 18.39 29.99
N ALA A 349 9.15 19.19 29.19
CA ALA A 349 10.57 19.44 29.42
C ALA A 349 10.84 20.26 30.71
N SER A 350 9.92 21.16 31.08
CA SER A 350 10.04 22.00 32.27
C SER A 350 9.54 21.36 33.58
N SER A 351 8.67 20.35 33.52
CA SER A 351 8.13 19.68 34.71
C SER A 351 9.03 18.59 35.28
N GLY A 352 10.10 18.18 34.57
CA GLY A 352 11.01 17.11 34.99
C GLY A 352 10.35 15.72 35.08
N ASP A 353 9.12 15.59 34.60
CA ASP A 353 8.33 14.36 34.61
C ASP A 353 8.43 13.70 33.23
N PRO A 354 9.12 12.54 33.10
CA PRO A 354 9.16 11.79 31.86
C PRO A 354 7.80 11.11 31.66
N GLY A 355 6.79 11.89 31.28
CA GLY A 355 5.49 11.36 30.90
C GLY A 355 5.62 10.30 29.80
N PRO A 356 4.58 9.46 29.61
CA PRO A 356 4.64 8.34 28.67
C PRO A 356 5.10 8.83 27.31
N ALA A 357 6.14 8.17 26.76
CA ALA A 357 6.75 8.52 25.49
C ALA A 357 5.67 8.64 24.42
N ILE A 358 5.32 9.89 24.07
CA ILE A 358 4.60 10.16 22.85
C ILE A 358 5.65 10.03 21.76
N ASP A 359 5.68 8.85 21.13
CA ASP A 359 6.52 8.60 19.96
C ASP A 359 6.36 9.78 19.00
N SER A 360 7.46 10.52 18.86
CA SER A 360 7.55 11.60 17.89
C SER A 360 7.60 10.97 16.50
N PRO A 361 6.79 11.44 15.53
CA PRO A 361 6.85 10.95 14.16
C PRO A 361 8.19 11.26 13.52
#